data_AF-A0A1Z9H2N1-F1
#
_entry.id   AF-A0A1Z9H2N1-F1
#
_cell.length_a   1.000
_cell.length_b   1.000
_cell.length_c   1.000
_cell.angle_alpha   90.00
_cell.angle_beta   90.00
_cell.angle_gamma   90.00
#
_symmetry.space_group_name_H-M   'P 1'
#
loop_
_entity.id
_entity.type
_entity.pdbx_description
1 polymer ?
#
loop_
_entity_poly.entity_id
_entity_poly.type
_entity_poly.pdbx_seq_one_letter_code
_entity_poly.pdbx_strand_id
1 'polypeptide(L)'
;GGRARWDYLIFGHNQHQVEEAKELSERMGFEKFMSKKTGRFFSNVKAQGKDEHQGVNRKGKETQKLTKPDEKYVNKALKKLDPLVEKYGSMNNYYDQAHIDCKVLKDMNVYVSASGHLMPCCWVAGQMYKWWEKPGENQIYRFIEQAGGLEELSVLQHGFKKVLEGDFFNNIKSSWKKKSCSGGDGKLKVCSVKCGTEFDPFGAQFEDNFATVGR
;
A
#
# COMPACT_ATOMS: atom_id res chain seq x y z
N GLY A 1 -10.20 -29.47 0.11
CA GLY A 1 -9.24 -29.07 1.15
C GLY A 1 -8.75 -27.66 0.86
N GLY A 2 -8.63 -26.81 1.87
CA GLY A 2 -8.12 -25.44 1.74
C GLY A 2 -6.60 -25.38 1.95
N ARG A 3 -5.93 -24.42 1.30
CA ARG A 3 -4.51 -24.10 1.51
C ARG A 3 -4.40 -22.91 2.45
N ALA A 4 -3.82 -23.10 3.63
CA ALA A 4 -3.68 -22.05 4.64
C ALA A 4 -2.24 -21.52 4.69
N ARG A 5 -2.08 -20.19 4.78
CA ARG A 5 -0.80 -19.51 4.96
C ARG A 5 -0.90 -18.55 6.14
N TRP A 6 0.13 -18.50 6.98
CA TRP A 6 0.17 -17.63 8.15
C TRP A 6 1.14 -16.48 7.92
N ASP A 7 0.60 -15.27 7.78
CA ASP A 7 1.36 -14.02 7.81
C ASP A 7 1.50 -13.50 9.25
N TYR A 8 2.70 -13.60 9.82
CA TYR A 8 3.02 -13.13 11.17
C TYR A 8 3.66 -11.74 11.12
N LEU A 9 2.94 -10.70 11.55
CA LEU A 9 3.49 -9.35 11.62
C LEU A 9 4.35 -9.17 12.89
N ILE A 10 5.61 -8.77 12.72
CA ILE A 10 6.54 -8.62 13.84
C ILE A 10 6.52 -7.19 14.40
N PHE A 11 6.40 -7.09 15.72
CA PHE A 11 6.41 -5.88 16.55
C PHE A 11 7.28 -6.11 17.80
N GLY A 12 7.65 -5.04 18.51
CA GLY A 12 8.47 -5.15 19.72
C GLY A 12 7.88 -6.07 20.80
N HIS A 13 6.55 -6.10 20.95
CA HIS A 13 5.90 -6.91 21.98
C HIS A 13 5.75 -8.39 21.63
N ASN A 14 5.87 -8.80 20.35
CA ASN A 14 5.61 -10.19 19.93
C ASN A 14 6.82 -10.86 19.24
N GLN A 15 7.91 -10.11 18.99
CA GLN A 15 9.08 -10.62 18.29
C GLN A 15 9.74 -11.86 18.93
N HIS A 16 9.53 -12.08 20.23
CA HIS A 16 10.01 -13.25 20.94
C HIS A 16 9.24 -14.53 20.60
N GLN A 17 8.05 -14.44 20.00
CA GLN A 17 7.18 -15.56 19.65
C GLN A 17 7.33 -16.01 18.18
N VAL A 18 8.25 -15.42 17.41
CA VAL A 18 8.37 -15.70 15.97
C VAL A 18 8.68 -17.18 15.70
N GLU A 19 9.62 -17.77 16.44
CA GLU A 19 9.99 -19.19 16.28
C GLU A 19 8.87 -20.12 16.79
N GLU A 20 8.27 -19.81 17.94
CA GLU A 20 7.13 -20.57 18.48
C GLU A 20 5.94 -20.58 17.50
N ALA A 21 5.63 -19.42 16.90
CA ALA A 21 4.56 -19.31 15.91
C ALA A 21 4.88 -20.09 14.63
N LYS A 22 6.15 -20.12 14.21
CA LYS A 22 6.60 -20.91 13.07
C LYS A 22 6.43 -22.41 13.34
N GLU A 23 6.93 -22.92 14.46
CA GLU A 23 6.77 -24.33 14.84
C GLU A 23 5.30 -24.71 14.96
N LEU A 24 4.47 -23.84 15.55
CA LEU A 24 3.03 -24.07 15.63
C LEU A 24 2.39 -24.16 14.24
N SER A 25 2.79 -23.28 13.30
CA SER A 25 2.27 -23.31 11.94
C SER A 25 2.58 -24.62 11.22
N GLU A 26 3.78 -25.18 11.44
CA GLU A 26 4.21 -26.46 10.87
C GLU A 26 3.39 -27.61 11.48
N ARG A 27 3.24 -27.64 12.81
CA ARG A 27 2.40 -28.63 13.50
C ARG A 27 0.95 -28.61 13.05
N MET A 28 0.41 -27.42 12.77
CA MET A 28 -0.97 -27.25 12.31
C MET A 28 -1.15 -27.52 10.80
N GLY A 29 -0.08 -27.79 10.06
CA GLY A 29 -0.14 -28.09 8.62
C GLY A 29 -0.38 -26.87 7.74
N PHE A 30 0.03 -25.66 8.17
CA PHE A 30 0.03 -24.50 7.28
C PHE A 30 1.00 -24.74 6.12
N GLU A 31 0.60 -24.39 4.90
CA GLU A 31 1.44 -24.50 3.72
C GLU A 31 2.66 -23.58 3.80
N LYS A 32 2.50 -22.42 4.46
CA LYS A 32 3.57 -21.43 4.57
C LYS A 32 3.40 -20.56 5.81
N PHE A 33 4.52 -20.29 6.48
CA PHE A 33 4.66 -19.25 7.49
C PHE A 33 5.49 -18.08 6.92
N MET A 34 5.04 -16.86 7.18
CA MET A 34 5.60 -15.62 6.64
C MET A 34 5.83 -14.64 7.77
N SER A 35 7.07 -14.54 8.25
CA SER A 35 7.46 -13.56 9.27
C SER A 35 7.68 -12.18 8.62
N LYS A 36 6.68 -11.31 8.68
CA LYS A 36 6.66 -10.02 7.99
C LYS A 36 7.23 -8.90 8.84
N LYS A 37 8.33 -8.31 8.34
CA LYS A 37 8.93 -7.08 8.88
C LYS A 37 8.08 -5.89 8.47
N THR A 38 7.18 -5.48 9.37
CA THR A 38 6.09 -4.56 9.05
C THR A 38 6.54 -3.20 8.52
N GLY A 39 5.89 -2.71 7.45
CA GLY A 39 6.07 -1.36 6.92
C GLY A 39 5.41 -0.26 7.77
N ARG A 40 4.77 -0.62 8.89
CA ARG A 40 3.96 0.29 9.72
C ARG A 40 4.75 1.41 10.38
N PHE A 41 6.08 1.33 10.44
CA PHE A 41 6.96 2.36 11.02
C PHE A 41 7.35 3.47 10.04
N PHE A 42 6.65 3.56 8.91
CA PHE A 42 6.67 4.72 8.02
C PHE A 42 5.27 5.32 7.90
N SER A 43 5.17 6.65 8.04
CA SER A 43 3.93 7.39 7.82
C SER A 43 3.86 7.87 6.38
N ASN A 44 2.96 7.29 5.58
CA ASN A 44 2.72 7.78 4.20
C ASN A 44 2.12 9.20 4.19
N VAL A 45 1.41 9.59 5.26
CA VAL A 45 0.77 10.92 5.39
C VAL A 45 1.83 11.98 5.69
N LYS A 46 2.70 11.71 6.67
CA LYS A 46 3.77 12.63 7.07
C LYS A 46 5.05 12.48 6.24
N ALA A 47 5.10 11.47 5.36
CA ALA A 47 6.25 11.11 4.54
C ALA A 47 7.56 10.92 5.35
N GLN A 48 7.46 10.35 6.55
CA GLN A 48 8.57 10.21 7.49
C GLN A 48 8.50 8.89 8.29
N GLY A 49 9.64 8.46 8.80
CA GLY A 49 9.73 7.36 9.76
C GLY A 49 9.03 7.70 11.09
N LYS A 50 8.66 6.68 11.85
CA LYS A 50 8.17 6.81 13.22
C LYS A 50 8.59 5.61 14.05
N ASP A 51 8.80 5.81 15.35
CA ASP A 51 9.25 4.74 16.28
C ASP A 51 8.09 3.92 16.82
N GLU A 52 6.89 4.49 16.78
CA GLU A 52 5.69 3.93 17.36
C GLU A 52 4.47 4.15 16.47
N HIS A 53 3.47 3.30 16.65
CA HIS A 53 2.17 3.46 16.03
C HIS A 53 1.09 3.31 17.09
N GLN A 54 0.41 4.43 17.37
CA GLN A 54 -0.78 4.44 18.20
C GLN A 54 -1.99 3.99 17.38
N GLY A 55 -2.58 2.86 17.76
CA GLY A 55 -3.87 2.42 17.22
C GLY A 55 -5.00 3.14 17.92
N VAL A 56 -6.08 3.45 17.21
CA VAL A 56 -7.29 4.09 17.76
C VAL A 56 -8.50 3.30 17.28
N ASN A 57 -9.46 3.03 18.15
CA ASN A 57 -10.69 2.34 17.78
C ASN A 57 -11.73 3.31 17.19
N ARG A 58 -12.87 2.78 16.71
CA ARG A 58 -13.95 3.59 16.12
C ARG A 58 -14.54 4.66 17.06
N LYS A 59 -14.36 4.51 18.38
CA LYS A 59 -14.82 5.47 19.41
C LYS A 59 -13.77 6.54 19.73
N GLY A 60 -12.65 6.58 19.00
CA GLY A 60 -11.55 7.52 19.26
C GLY A 60 -10.67 7.13 20.44
N LYS A 61 -10.89 5.96 21.06
CA LYS A 61 -10.07 5.51 22.19
C LYS A 61 -8.78 4.86 21.71
N GLU A 62 -7.67 5.27 22.30
CA GLU A 62 -6.37 4.65 22.10
C GLU A 62 -6.42 3.15 22.46
N THR A 63 -5.79 2.35 21.61
CA THR A 63 -5.61 0.90 21.77
C THR A 63 -4.13 0.61 22.02
N GLN A 64 -3.72 -0.66 21.90
CA GLN A 64 -2.34 -1.04 22.12
C GLN A 64 -1.38 -0.24 21.22
N LYS A 65 -0.38 0.36 21.86
CA LYS A 65 0.72 1.06 21.21
C LYS A 65 1.69 0.04 20.62
N LEU A 66 1.94 0.14 19.32
CA LEU A 66 2.86 -0.75 18.62
C LEU A 66 4.25 -0.10 18.52
N THR A 67 5.28 -0.78 18.98
CA THR A 67 6.68 -0.33 18.96
C THR A 67 7.51 -1.14 17.97
N LYS A 68 8.61 -0.55 17.47
CA LYS A 68 9.57 -1.23 16.59
C LYS A 68 10.11 -2.51 17.27
N PRO A 69 10.30 -3.60 16.52
CA PRO A 69 11.05 -4.75 16.98
C PRO A 69 12.57 -4.46 16.92
N ASP A 70 13.37 -5.44 17.33
CA ASP A 70 14.82 -5.40 17.22
C ASP A 70 15.27 -5.19 15.76
N GLU A 71 16.47 -4.65 15.56
CA GLU A 71 16.95 -4.23 14.23
C GLU A 71 16.84 -5.32 13.16
N LYS A 72 17.09 -6.60 13.53
CA LYS A 72 16.97 -7.75 12.62
C LYS A 72 15.58 -7.92 12.01
N TYR A 73 14.53 -7.43 12.68
CA TYR A 73 13.14 -7.49 12.27
C TYR A 73 12.57 -6.15 11.75
N VAL A 74 13.40 -5.11 11.69
CA VAL A 74 13.02 -3.84 11.07
C VAL A 74 12.97 -4.00 9.55
N ASN A 75 11.94 -3.43 8.93
CA ASN A 75 11.77 -3.46 7.48
C ASN A 75 12.97 -2.77 6.78
N LYS A 76 13.68 -3.51 5.94
CA LYS A 76 14.91 -3.05 5.29
C LYS A 76 14.71 -1.82 4.40
N ALA A 77 13.51 -1.62 3.83
CA ALA A 77 13.23 -0.43 3.03
C ALA A 77 13.37 0.87 3.83
N LEU A 78 13.15 0.84 5.16
CA LEU A 78 13.32 2.02 6.01
C LEU A 78 14.76 2.54 6.03
N LYS A 79 15.76 1.68 5.79
CA LYS A 79 17.16 2.09 5.66
C LYS A 79 17.42 2.96 4.43
N LYS A 80 16.48 3.01 3.47
CA LYS A 80 16.57 3.87 2.28
C LYS A 80 16.02 5.28 2.50
N LEU A 81 15.41 5.57 3.66
CA LEU A 81 14.80 6.88 3.91
C LEU A 81 15.82 8.01 3.90
N ASP A 82 16.89 7.91 4.68
CA ASP A 82 17.89 8.99 4.78
C ASP A 82 18.58 9.24 3.43
N PRO A 83 19.06 8.20 2.69
CA PRO A 83 19.62 8.39 1.35
C PRO A 83 18.65 9.04 0.35
N LEU A 84 17.35 8.74 0.45
CA LEU A 84 16.34 9.35 -0.42
C LEU A 84 16.08 10.81 -0.05
N VAL A 85 16.03 11.13 1.24
CA VAL A 85 15.89 12.51 1.71
C VAL A 85 17.13 13.33 1.33
N GLU A 86 18.33 12.78 1.45
CA GLU A 86 19.57 13.42 0.98
C GLU A 86 19.54 13.66 -0.54
N LYS A 87 19.13 12.67 -1.33
CA LYS A 87 19.09 12.75 -2.80
C LYS A 87 18.02 13.73 -3.32
N TYR A 88 16.84 13.77 -2.71
CA TYR A 88 15.68 14.53 -3.22
C TYR A 88 15.32 15.76 -2.38
N GLY A 89 15.98 15.97 -1.23
CA GLY A 89 15.68 17.00 -0.23
C GLY A 89 14.48 16.66 0.67
N SER A 90 13.51 15.86 0.20
CA SER A 90 12.43 15.32 1.01
C SER A 90 11.77 14.11 0.35
N MET A 91 11.03 13.32 1.13
CA MET A 91 10.22 12.23 0.58
C MET A 91 9.09 12.73 -0.34
N ASN A 92 8.56 13.94 -0.13
CA ASN A 92 7.57 14.51 -1.05
C ASN A 92 8.19 14.85 -2.41
N ASN A 93 9.40 15.40 -2.43
CA ASN A 93 10.15 15.65 -3.66
C ASN A 93 10.50 14.35 -4.37
N TYR A 94 10.84 13.29 -3.62
CA TYR A 94 10.96 11.95 -4.18
C TYR A 94 9.66 11.52 -4.85
N TYR A 95 8.49 11.62 -4.19
CA TYR A 95 7.22 11.20 -4.79
C TYR A 95 6.85 11.98 -6.06
N ASP A 96 7.19 13.27 -6.12
CA ASP A 96 7.02 14.11 -7.31
C ASP A 96 7.77 13.55 -8.51
N GLN A 97 8.99 13.04 -8.29
CA GLN A 97 9.91 12.60 -9.34
C GLN A 97 9.97 11.07 -9.52
N ALA A 98 9.36 10.31 -8.61
CA ALA A 98 9.46 8.86 -8.56
C ALA A 98 9.09 8.23 -9.91
N HIS A 99 9.96 7.35 -10.40
CA HIS A 99 9.63 6.42 -11.46
C HIS A 99 8.65 5.39 -10.92
N ILE A 100 7.50 5.25 -11.59
CA ILE A 100 6.42 4.35 -11.19
C ILE A 100 6.50 3.09 -12.03
N ASP A 101 6.75 1.96 -11.35
CA ASP A 101 6.64 0.62 -11.92
C ASP A 101 5.44 -0.08 -11.28
N CYS A 102 4.29 -0.01 -11.96
CA CYS A 102 3.01 -0.39 -11.38
C CYS A 102 2.94 -1.89 -11.09
N LYS A 103 2.86 -2.22 -9.80
CA LYS A 103 2.77 -3.60 -9.30
C LYS A 103 1.57 -4.36 -9.87
N VAL A 104 0.44 -3.67 -10.01
CA VAL A 104 -0.84 -4.29 -10.36
C VAL A 104 -0.97 -4.52 -11.87
N LEU A 105 -0.34 -3.68 -12.69
CA LEU A 105 -0.31 -3.88 -14.14
C LEU A 105 0.51 -5.11 -14.54
N LYS A 106 1.53 -5.50 -13.75
CA LYS A 106 2.33 -6.71 -14.01
C LYS A 106 1.49 -7.99 -13.90
N ASP A 107 0.60 -8.01 -12.91
CA ASP A 107 -0.25 -9.17 -12.62
C ASP A 107 -1.61 -9.09 -13.32
N MET A 108 -1.87 -8.02 -14.10
CA MET A 108 -3.14 -7.78 -14.81
C MET A 108 -4.37 -7.83 -13.89
N ASN A 109 -4.22 -7.30 -12.67
CA ASN A 109 -5.25 -7.32 -11.65
C ASN A 109 -6.07 -6.01 -11.64
N VAL A 110 -7.29 -6.09 -11.13
CA VAL A 110 -8.18 -4.93 -10.89
C VAL A 110 -8.83 -5.05 -9.52
N TYR A 111 -9.36 -3.95 -9.00
CA TYR A 111 -10.14 -3.92 -7.77
C TYR A 111 -11.60 -3.61 -8.07
N VAL A 112 -12.52 -4.43 -7.55
CA VAL A 112 -13.96 -4.14 -7.58
C VAL A 112 -14.40 -3.91 -6.14
N SER A 113 -14.99 -2.74 -5.87
CA SER A 113 -15.52 -2.43 -4.53
C SER A 113 -16.77 -3.26 -4.21
N ALA A 114 -17.14 -3.33 -2.93
CA ALA A 114 -18.39 -3.97 -2.51
C ALA A 114 -19.64 -3.33 -3.13
N SER A 115 -19.56 -2.05 -3.54
CA SER A 115 -20.63 -1.35 -4.25
C SER A 115 -20.53 -1.45 -5.78
N GLY A 116 -19.63 -2.29 -6.31
CA GLY A 116 -19.52 -2.54 -7.75
C GLY A 116 -18.71 -1.51 -8.53
N HIS A 117 -17.87 -0.70 -7.87
CA HIS A 117 -17.02 0.28 -8.56
C HIS A 117 -15.68 -0.36 -8.95
N LEU A 118 -15.34 -0.30 -10.22
CA LEU A 118 -14.11 -0.86 -10.77
C LEU A 118 -12.99 0.19 -10.72
N MET A 119 -11.88 -0.18 -10.08
CA MET A 119 -10.72 0.68 -9.84
C MET A 119 -9.43 -0.04 -10.27
N PRO A 120 -8.37 0.70 -10.64
CA PRO A 120 -7.09 0.11 -11.01
C PRO A 120 -6.47 -0.78 -9.94
N CYS A 121 -6.61 -0.43 -8.67
CA CYS A 121 -6.14 -1.24 -7.55
C CYS A 121 -6.74 -0.80 -6.21
N CYS A 122 -6.54 -1.63 -5.18
CA CYS A 122 -7.03 -1.36 -3.82
C CYS A 122 -6.43 -0.11 -3.17
N TRP A 123 -5.18 0.28 -3.51
CA TRP A 123 -4.59 1.51 -2.97
C TRP A 123 -5.20 2.78 -3.55
N VAL A 124 -5.56 2.74 -4.83
CA VAL A 124 -6.28 3.82 -5.52
C VAL A 124 -7.70 3.89 -4.98
N ALA A 125 -8.42 2.76 -4.91
CA ALA A 125 -9.76 2.69 -4.33
C ALA A 125 -9.79 3.20 -2.88
N GLY A 126 -8.80 2.81 -2.07
CA GLY A 126 -8.67 3.24 -0.68
C GLY A 126 -8.52 4.74 -0.48
N GLN A 127 -8.18 5.51 -1.53
CA GLN A 127 -8.16 6.97 -1.43
C GLN A 127 -9.56 7.56 -1.20
N MET A 128 -10.62 6.92 -1.67
CA MET A 128 -12.01 7.38 -1.46
C MET A 128 -12.49 7.19 -0.02
N TYR A 129 -11.87 6.28 0.74
CA TYR A 129 -12.39 5.81 2.03
C TYR A 129 -11.50 6.18 3.22
N LYS A 130 -10.74 7.27 3.10
CA LYS A 130 -9.95 7.80 4.21
C LYS A 130 -10.87 8.52 5.19
N TRP A 131 -10.96 8.00 6.41
CA TRP A 131 -11.85 8.53 7.44
C TRP A 131 -11.48 9.94 7.94
N TRP A 132 -10.28 10.44 7.63
CA TRP A 132 -9.78 11.75 8.05
C TRP A 132 -9.81 12.82 6.94
N GLU A 133 -10.24 12.48 5.72
CA GLU A 133 -10.40 13.39 4.58
C GLU A 133 -11.87 13.37 4.17
N LYS A 134 -12.46 14.51 3.76
CA LYS A 134 -13.83 14.48 3.24
C LYS A 134 -13.83 13.96 1.79
N PRO A 135 -14.89 13.24 1.38
CA PRO A 135 -15.09 12.93 -0.03
C PRO A 135 -14.99 14.20 -0.90
N GLY A 136 -14.26 14.12 -2.02
CA GLY A 136 -14.02 15.25 -2.92
C GLY A 136 -12.71 16.01 -2.68
N GLU A 137 -12.11 15.93 -1.49
CA GLU A 137 -10.95 16.79 -1.15
C GLU A 137 -9.62 16.29 -1.73
N ASN A 138 -9.47 14.98 -1.91
CA ASN A 138 -8.20 14.41 -2.33
C ASN A 138 -8.12 14.11 -3.83
N GLN A 139 -6.91 13.81 -4.30
CA GLN A 139 -6.61 13.73 -5.72
C GLN A 139 -7.44 12.72 -6.51
N ILE A 140 -7.92 11.62 -5.90
CA ILE A 140 -8.62 10.59 -6.67
C ILE A 140 -9.94 11.11 -7.22
N TYR A 141 -10.62 12.00 -6.49
CA TYR A 141 -11.90 12.54 -6.91
C TYR A 141 -11.79 13.32 -8.21
N ARG A 142 -10.70 14.06 -8.44
CA ARG A 142 -10.47 14.69 -9.74
C ARG A 142 -10.46 13.69 -10.90
N PHE A 143 -9.81 12.53 -10.75
CA PHE A 143 -9.79 11.52 -11.80
C PHE A 143 -11.17 10.88 -12.00
N ILE A 144 -11.95 10.73 -10.92
CA ILE A 144 -13.32 10.25 -10.96
C ILE A 144 -14.22 11.26 -11.69
N GLU A 145 -14.15 12.54 -11.35
CA GLU A 145 -14.91 13.60 -12.02
C GLU A 145 -14.55 13.72 -13.50
N GLN A 146 -13.26 13.60 -13.85
CA GLN A 146 -12.81 13.57 -15.25
C GLN A 146 -13.35 12.37 -16.04
N ALA A 147 -13.75 11.29 -15.36
CA ALA A 147 -14.37 10.13 -15.96
C ALA A 147 -15.91 10.23 -16.04
N GLY A 148 -16.50 11.37 -15.65
CA GLY A 148 -17.95 11.58 -15.62
C GLY A 148 -18.58 11.29 -14.25
N GLY A 149 -17.78 11.14 -13.20
CA GLY A 149 -18.23 10.88 -11.84
C GLY A 149 -18.15 9.40 -11.45
N LEU A 150 -18.51 9.11 -10.21
CA LEU A 150 -18.33 7.78 -9.64
C LEU A 150 -19.22 6.71 -10.28
N GLU A 151 -20.44 7.06 -10.70
CA GLU A 151 -21.37 6.12 -11.35
C GLU A 151 -20.82 5.55 -12.65
N GLU A 152 -20.03 6.32 -13.42
CA GLU A 152 -19.38 5.84 -14.65
C GLU A 152 -18.35 4.72 -14.38
N LEU A 153 -17.94 4.54 -13.11
CA LEU A 153 -17.06 3.45 -12.69
C LEU A 153 -17.83 2.21 -12.19
N SER A 154 -19.17 2.23 -12.19
CA SER A 154 -20.00 1.14 -11.71
C SER A 154 -20.18 0.05 -12.76
N VAL A 155 -19.62 -1.14 -12.50
CA VAL A 155 -19.81 -2.30 -13.40
C VAL A 155 -21.22 -2.88 -13.31
N LEU A 156 -21.97 -2.54 -12.26
CA LEU A 156 -23.37 -2.93 -12.13
C LEU A 156 -24.26 -2.16 -13.13
N GLN A 157 -23.90 -0.90 -13.44
CA GLN A 157 -24.63 -0.07 -14.38
C GLN A 157 -24.11 -0.20 -15.82
N HIS A 158 -22.80 -0.40 -15.98
CA HIS A 158 -22.14 -0.28 -17.28
C HIS A 158 -21.45 -1.56 -17.76
N GLY A 159 -21.26 -2.54 -16.89
CA GLY A 159 -20.46 -3.73 -17.15
C GLY A 159 -18.96 -3.45 -17.21
N PHE A 160 -18.14 -4.50 -17.08
CA PHE A 160 -16.67 -4.36 -17.05
C PHE A 160 -16.10 -3.70 -18.30
N LYS A 161 -16.57 -4.10 -19.48
CA LYS A 161 -16.02 -3.63 -20.76
C LYS A 161 -16.11 -2.11 -20.89
N LYS A 162 -17.31 -1.55 -20.69
CA LYS A 162 -17.53 -0.10 -20.80
C LYS A 162 -16.69 0.68 -19.79
N VAL A 163 -16.61 0.22 -18.53
CA VAL A 163 -15.82 0.90 -17.50
C VAL A 163 -14.32 0.86 -17.79
N LEU A 164 -13.80 -0.27 -18.32
CA LEU A 164 -12.39 -0.42 -18.69
C LEU A 164 -12.00 0.39 -19.93
N GLU A 165 -12.92 0.54 -20.89
CA GLU A 165 -12.72 1.32 -22.11
C GLU A 165 -12.81 2.84 -21.85
N GLY A 166 -13.32 3.26 -20.70
CA GLY A 166 -13.38 4.66 -20.28
C GLY A 166 -12.02 5.27 -19.94
N ASP A 167 -12.00 6.60 -19.77
CA ASP A 167 -10.76 7.36 -19.63
C ASP A 167 -10.08 7.22 -18.26
N PHE A 168 -10.79 6.74 -17.23
CA PHE A 168 -10.31 6.73 -15.84
C PHE A 168 -8.93 6.08 -15.67
N PHE A 169 -8.74 4.88 -16.23
CA PHE A 169 -7.50 4.12 -16.14
C PHE A 169 -6.36 4.81 -16.89
N ASN A 170 -6.65 5.31 -18.09
CA ASN A 170 -5.69 6.00 -18.94
C ASN A 170 -5.26 7.34 -18.34
N ASN A 171 -6.19 8.09 -17.74
CA ASN A 171 -5.92 9.35 -17.04
C ASN A 171 -5.00 9.14 -15.85
N ILE A 172 -5.22 8.08 -15.05
CA ILE A 172 -4.32 7.74 -13.95
C ILE A 172 -2.92 7.40 -14.48
N LYS A 173 -2.82 6.54 -15.50
CA LYS A 173 -1.53 6.13 -16.08
C LYS A 173 -0.79 7.31 -16.72
N SER A 174 -1.50 8.19 -17.42
CA SER A 174 -0.91 9.37 -18.06
C SER A 174 -0.39 10.38 -17.04
N SER A 175 -1.03 10.49 -15.88
CA SER A 175 -0.58 11.35 -14.77
C SER A 175 0.82 11.02 -14.28
N TRP A 176 1.32 9.79 -14.47
CA TRP A 176 2.66 9.38 -14.02
C TRP A 176 3.79 10.15 -14.72
N LYS A 177 3.51 10.78 -15.87
CA LYS A 177 4.46 11.63 -16.61
C LYS A 177 4.56 13.06 -16.06
N LYS A 178 3.68 13.44 -15.12
CA LYS A 178 3.67 14.79 -14.53
C LYS A 178 4.85 14.96 -13.57
N LYS A 179 5.35 16.19 -13.48
CA LYS A 179 6.57 16.53 -12.72
C LYS A 179 6.36 16.70 -11.20
N SER A 180 5.10 16.87 -10.77
CA SER A 180 4.76 17.00 -9.36
C SER A 180 3.48 16.24 -9.03
N CYS A 181 3.38 15.76 -7.80
CA CYS A 181 2.15 15.26 -7.21
C CYS A 181 1.24 16.37 -6.71
N SER A 182 1.64 17.64 -6.78
CA SER A 182 0.84 18.78 -6.33
C SER A 182 0.11 19.46 -7.49
N GLY A 183 -0.90 20.28 -7.18
CA GLY A 183 -1.66 21.04 -8.17
C GLY A 183 -2.81 20.27 -8.84
N GLY A 184 -3.67 21.01 -9.55
CA GLY A 184 -4.89 20.50 -10.19
C GLY A 184 -4.65 19.56 -11.37
N ASP A 185 -3.43 19.45 -11.90
CA ASP A 185 -3.07 18.56 -13.01
C ASP A 185 -1.97 17.53 -12.66
N GLY A 186 -1.63 17.40 -11.38
CA GLY A 186 -0.48 16.65 -10.90
C GLY A 186 -0.57 15.11 -11.05
N LYS A 187 0.58 14.47 -10.85
CA LYS A 187 0.78 13.02 -10.73
C LYS A 187 -0.08 12.49 -9.57
N LEU A 188 -0.75 11.35 -9.77
CA LEU A 188 -1.50 10.72 -8.69
C LEU A 188 -0.54 10.19 -7.60
N LYS A 189 -0.45 10.89 -6.47
CA LYS A 189 0.55 10.65 -5.41
C LYS A 189 0.55 9.22 -4.88
N VAL A 190 -0.62 8.58 -4.76
CA VAL A 190 -0.70 7.21 -4.24
C VAL A 190 0.07 6.22 -5.11
N CYS A 191 0.15 6.44 -6.42
CA CYS A 191 0.93 5.62 -7.32
C CYS A 191 2.43 5.75 -7.05
N SER A 192 2.95 6.98 -6.82
CA SER A 192 4.34 7.19 -6.39
C SER A 192 4.65 6.54 -5.04
N VAL A 193 3.72 6.66 -4.08
CA VAL A 193 3.89 6.11 -2.72
C VAL A 193 3.90 4.59 -2.69
N LYS A 194 3.15 3.92 -3.58
CA LYS A 194 2.97 2.47 -3.55
C LYS A 194 3.77 1.71 -4.60
N CYS A 195 4.05 2.36 -5.73
CA CYS A 195 4.71 1.75 -6.88
C CYS A 195 5.98 2.50 -7.30
N GLY A 196 6.45 3.48 -6.50
CA GLY A 196 7.75 4.11 -6.71
C GLY A 196 8.89 3.10 -6.53
N THR A 197 9.85 3.10 -7.45
CA THR A 197 10.85 2.03 -7.55
C THR A 197 11.96 2.08 -6.51
N GLU A 198 12.21 3.22 -5.87
CA GLU A 198 13.34 3.36 -4.93
C GLU A 198 12.95 3.07 -3.48
N PHE A 199 11.66 3.21 -3.14
CA PHE A 199 11.14 3.04 -1.79
C PHE A 199 9.87 2.17 -1.77
N ASP A 200 10.02 0.90 -1.42
CA ASP A 200 8.93 -0.06 -1.34
C ASP A 200 8.87 -0.79 0.02
N PRO A 201 8.38 -0.12 1.07
CA PRO A 201 8.19 -0.75 2.37
C PRO A 201 7.12 -1.83 2.36
N PHE A 202 6.22 -1.87 1.36
CA PHE A 202 5.20 -2.90 1.26
C PHE A 202 5.80 -4.22 0.75
N GLY A 203 6.51 -4.18 -0.37
CA GLY A 203 7.19 -5.33 -0.97
C GLY A 203 8.27 -5.91 -0.07
N ALA A 204 9.04 -5.05 0.61
CA ALA A 204 10.09 -5.47 1.55
C ALA A 204 9.58 -6.34 2.73
N GLN A 205 8.28 -6.34 3.02
CA GLN A 205 7.69 -7.23 4.04
C GLN A 205 7.75 -8.71 3.64
N PHE A 206 8.02 -9.01 2.36
CA PHE A 206 7.98 -10.34 1.78
C PHE A 206 9.35 -10.90 1.36
N GLU A 207 10.42 -10.09 1.44
CA GLU A 207 11.76 -10.39 0.87
C GLU A 207 12.61 -11.34 1.74
N ASP A 208 12.38 -11.40 3.06
CA ASP A 208 13.25 -12.13 4.00
C ASP A 208 12.69 -13.52 4.39
N ASN A 209 12.28 -14.30 3.39
CA ASN A 209 12.06 -15.72 3.64
C ASN A 209 13.39 -16.45 3.46
N PHE A 210 13.86 -17.08 4.54
CA PHE A 210 14.70 -18.26 4.43
C PHE A 210 14.06 -19.16 3.38
N ALA A 211 14.76 -19.35 2.27
CA ALA A 211 14.36 -20.26 1.23
C ALA A 211 14.29 -21.66 1.85
N THR A 212 13.09 -22.13 2.18
CA THR A 212 12.78 -23.53 1.94
C THR A 212 12.49 -23.66 0.45
N VAL A 213 13.59 -23.94 -0.23
CA VAL A 213 13.67 -24.53 -1.57
C VAL A 213 12.70 -25.71 -1.67
N GLY A 214 12.01 -25.84 -2.80
CA GLY A 214 11.34 -27.07 -3.21
C GLY A 214 9.88 -26.88 -3.62
N ARG A 215 9.66 -26.65 -4.91
CA ARG A 215 8.59 -27.36 -5.60
C ARG A 215 9.18 -28.65 -6.13
#